data_AF-A0A1W9SKU8-F1
#
_entry.id   AF-A0A1W9SKU8-F1
#
_cell.length_a   1.000
_cell.length_b   1.000
_cell.length_c   1.000
_cell.angle_alpha   90.00
_cell.angle_beta   90.00
_cell.angle_gamma   90.00
#
_symmetry.space_group_name_H-M   'P 1'
#
loop_
_entity.id
_entity.type
_entity.pdbx_description
1 polymer ?
#
loop_
_entity_poly.entity_id
_entity_poly.type
_entity_poly.pdbx_seq_one_letter_code
_entity_poly.pdbx_strand_id
1 'polypeptide(L)' 'KKELLLSEIYSTVFDENGKALKILKISYDITKMKNNEAKLEKSFKILKKESKLNRNYKKKIKENLEKELKN' A
#
# COMPACT_ATOMS: atom_id res chain seq x y z
N LYS A 1 10.29 19.67 6.32
CA LYS A 1 11.45 18.76 6.11
C LYS A 1 10.99 17.62 5.23
N LYS A 2 11.63 17.36 4.08
CA LYS A 2 11.28 16.22 3.20
C LYS A 2 11.93 14.96 3.77
N GLU A 3 11.14 13.92 4.02
CA GLU A 3 11.64 12.64 4.52
C GLU A 3 12.25 11.84 3.36
N LEU A 4 13.45 11.30 3.57
CA LEU A 4 14.14 10.40 2.66
C LEU A 4 14.02 8.98 3.22
N LEU A 5 13.43 8.07 2.45
CA LEU A 5 13.27 6.67 2.81
C LEU A 5 14.23 5.84 1.95
N LEU A 6 15.08 5.06 2.60
CA LEU A 6 16.06 4.19 1.97
C LEU A 6 15.76 2.73 2.25
N SER A 7 15.94 1.88 1.23
CA SER A 7 16.12 0.44 1.42
C SER A 7 17.61 0.13 1.39
N GLU A 8 18.10 -0.67 2.34
CA GLU A 8 19.53 -0.88 2.52
C GLU A 8 19.87 -2.37 2.56
N ILE A 9 20.96 -2.72 1.88
CA ILE A 9 21.53 -4.06 1.89
C ILE A 9 22.99 -3.94 2.32
N TYR A 10 23.39 -4.78 3.27
CA TYR A 10 24.73 -4.83 3.82
C TYR A 10 25.35 -6.19 3.52
N SER A 11 26.56 -6.20 2.98
CA SER A 11 27.33 -7.41 2.74
C SER A 11 28.77 -7.23 3.20
N THR A 12 29.34 -8.26 3.81
CA THR A 12 30.72 -8.27 4.26
C THR A 12 31.63 -8.80 3.17
N VAL A 13 32.70 -8.05 2.88
CA VAL A 13 33.76 -8.48 1.99
C VAL A 13 34.86 -9.13 2.83
N PHE A 14 35.16 -10.38 2.52
CA PHE A 14 36.18 -11.18 3.20
C PHE A 14 37.46 -11.28 2.36
N ASP A 15 38.58 -11.53 3.02
CA ASP A 15 39.81 -11.96 2.35
C ASP A 15 39.78 -13.46 2.01
N GLU A 16 40.86 -13.93 1.40
CA GLU A 16 41.07 -15.34 1.04
C GLU A 16 41.11 -16.30 2.24
N ASN A 17 41.36 -15.80 3.45
CA ASN A 17 41.34 -16.57 4.70
C ASN A 17 39.98 -16.46 5.44
N GLY A 18 38.98 -15.82 4.83
CA GLY A 18 37.65 -15.64 5.42
C GLY A 18 37.59 -14.57 6.52
N LYS A 19 38.61 -13.72 6.66
CA LYS A 19 38.60 -12.61 7.62
C LYS A 19 37.88 -11.41 7.01
N ALA A 20 36.97 -10.80 7.77
CA ALA A 20 36.23 -9.64 7.31
C ALA A 20 37.15 -8.43 7.09
N LEU A 21 37.15 -7.88 5.88
CA LEU A 21 37.93 -6.71 5.50
C LEU A 21 37.09 -5.43 5.53
N LYS A 22 35.89 -5.48 4.95
CA LYS A 22 35.04 -4.30 4.71
C LYS A 22 33.56 -4.66 4.75
N ILE A 23 32.71 -3.66 4.93
CA ILE A 23 31.26 -3.76 4.74
C ILE A 23 30.88 -2.95 3.51
N LEU A 24 30.26 -3.61 2.54
CA LEU A 24 29.60 -2.98 1.39
C LEU A 24 28.16 -2.66 1.76
N LYS A 25 27.79 -1.38 1.65
CA LYS A 25 26.42 -0.89 1.82
C LYS A 25 25.86 -0.45 0.48
N ILE A 26 24.72 -0.99 0.11
CA ILE A 26 23.94 -0.55 -1.06
C ILE A 26 22.64 0.06 -0.55
N SER A 27 22.39 1.32 -0.92
CA SER A 27 21.19 2.05 -0.52
C SER A 27 20.39 2.48 -1.75
N TYR A 28 19.10 2.17 -1.76
CA TYR A 28 18.16 2.58 -2.79
C TYR A 28 17.18 3.61 -2.23
N ASP A 29 17.01 4.75 -2.90
CA ASP A 29 15.96 5.71 -2.57
C ASP A 29 14.59 5.14 -2.97
N ILE A 30 13.78 4.83 -1.96
CA ILE A 30 12.42 4.29 -2.13
C ILE A 30 11.34 5.32 -1.79
N THR A 31 11.71 6.59 -1.58
CA THR A 31 10.79 7.66 -1.15
C THR A 31 9.62 7.82 -2.12
N LYS A 32 9.88 7.83 -3.43
CA LYS A 32 8.81 7.95 -4.44
C LYS A 32 7.89 6.73 -4.42
N MET A 33 8.46 5.54 -4.28
CA MET A 33 7.69 4.28 -4.24
C MET A 33 6.77 4.24 -3.03
N LYS A 34 7.29 4.57 -1.84
CA LYS A 34 6.51 4.62 -0.59
C LYS A 34 5.42 5.69 -0.61
N ASN A 35 5.71 6.86 -1.18
CA ASN A 35 4.68 7.89 -1.37
C ASN A 35 3.56 7.43 -2.31
N ASN A 36 3.89 6.72 -3.38
CA ASN A 36 2.90 6.17 -4.30
C ASN A 36 2.09 5.05 -3.66
N GLU A 37 2.72 4.16 -2.89
CA GLU A 37 2.07 3.12 -2.10
C GLU A 37 1.03 3.72 -1.14
N ALA A 38 1.42 4.75 -0.38
CA ALA A 38 0.51 5.43 0.54
C ALA A 38 -0.66 6.13 -0.17
N LYS A 39 -0.41 6.74 -1.34
CA LYS A 39 -1.49 7.31 -2.18
C LYS A 39 -2.44 6.24 -2.67
N LEU A 40 -1.91 5.12 -3.15
CA LEU A 40 -2.69 4.00 -3.66
C LEU A 40 -3.56 3.40 -2.55
N GLU A 41 -2.99 3.17 -1.36
CA GLU A 41 -3.72 2.64 -0.20
C GLU A 41 -4.88 3.56 0.20
N LYS A 42 -4.68 4.88 0.18
CA LYS A 42 -5.75 5.86 0.44
C LYS A 42 -6.86 5.76 -0.60
N SER A 43 -6.53 5.72 -1.89
CA SER A 43 -7.50 5.56 -2.96
C SER A 43 -8.29 4.26 -2.83
N PHE A 44 -7.61 3.15 -2.53
CA PHE A 44 -8.27 1.86 -2.27
C PHE A 44 -9.23 1.92 -1.09
N LYS A 45 -8.86 2.58 0.02
CA LYS A 45 -9.76 2.76 1.17
C LYS A 45 -11.02 3.55 0.81
N ILE A 46 -10.89 4.59 -0.01
CA ILE A 46 -12.03 5.39 -0.49
C ILE A 46 -12.92 4.52 -1.38
N LEU A 47 -12.36 3.89 -2.41
CA LEU A 47 -13.10 3.03 -3.34
C LEU A 47 -13.83 1.89 -2.62
N LYS A 48 -13.22 1.30 -1.60
CA LYS A 48 -13.84 0.25 -0.78
C LYS A 48 -15.05 0.77 0.00
N LYS A 49 -14.96 1.98 0.57
CA LYS A 49 -16.09 2.63 1.27
C LYS A 49 -17.23 2.94 0.29
N GLU A 50 -16.91 3.54 -0.86
CA GLU A 50 -17.89 3.85 -1.90
C GLU A 50 -18.59 2.60 -2.43
N SER A 51 -17.84 1.53 -2.70
CA SER A 51 -18.39 0.25 -3.14
C SER A 51 -19.37 -0.33 -2.13
N LYS A 52 -19.06 -0.26 -0.83
CA LYS A 52 -19.96 -0.71 0.25
C LYS A 52 -21.22 0.15 0.30
N LEU A 53 -21.08 1.46 0.18
CA LEU A 53 -22.19 2.40 0.20
C LEU A 53 -23.13 2.17 -0.99
N ASN A 54 -22.59 2.02 -2.19
CA ASN A 54 -23.35 1.73 -3.41
C ASN A 54 -24.11 0.41 -3.30
N ARG A 55 -23.49 -0.62 -2.73
CA ARG A 55 -24.17 -1.90 -2.45
C ARG A 55 -25.35 -1.72 -1.51
N ASN A 56 -25.20 -0.90 -0.46
CA ASN A 56 -26.28 -0.62 0.49
C ASN A 56 -27.42 0.15 -0.17
N TYR A 57 -27.13 1.17 -0.99
CA TYR A 57 -28.16 1.90 -1.74
C TYR A 57 -28.93 0.99 -2.68
N LYS A 58 -28.23 0.14 -3.44
CA LYS A 58 -28.87 -0.85 -4.33
C LYS A 58 -29.81 -1.78 -3.55
N LYS A 59 -29.39 -2.23 -2.36
CA LYS A 59 -30.24 -3.07 -1.47
C LYS A 59 -31.49 -2.32 -1.03
N LYS A 60 -31.34 -1.07 -0.56
CA LYS A 60 -32.45 -0.24 -0.07
C LYS A 60 -33.47 0.07 -1.17
N ILE A 61 -33.00 0.36 -2.39
CA ILE A 61 -33.87 0.59 -3.55
C ILE A 61 -34.67 -0.68 -3.86
N LYS A 62 -34.02 -1.85 -3.89
CA LYS A 62 -34.70 -3.13 -4.11
C LYS A 62 -35.78 -3.40 -3.06
N GLU A 63 -35.46 -3.21 -1.78
CA GLU A 63 -36.40 -3.38 -0.67
C GLU A 63 -37.61 -2.44 -0.78
N ASN A 64 -37.40 -1.20 -1.23
CA ASN A 64 -38.49 -0.25 -1.44
C ASN A 64 -39.38 -0.67 -2.61
N LEU A 65 -38.80 -1.05 -3.75
CA LEU A 65 -39.55 -1.54 -4.91
C LEU A 65 -40.39 -2.79 -4.57
N GLU A 66 -39.83 -3.73 -3.79
CA GLU A 66 -40.56 -4.91 -3.34
C GLU A 66 -41.73 -4.59 -2.41
N LYS A 67 -41.65 -3.49 -1.64
CA LYS A 67 -42.76 -3.01 -0.80
C LYS A 67 -43.86 -2.36 -1.65
N GLU A 68 -43.47 -1.54 -2.63
CA GLU A 68 -44.41 -0.90 -3.55
C GLU A 68 -45.19 -1.92 -4.37
N LEU A 69 -44.55 -3.01 -4.84
CA LEU A 69 -45.22 -4.08 -5.60
C LEU A 69 -46.15 -4.98 -4.76
N LYS A 70 -46.07 -4.92 -3.43
CA LYS A 70 -46.90 -5.71 -2.52
C LYS A 70 -48.11 -4.95 -1.96
N ASN A 71 -48.15 -3.63 -2.19
CA ASN A 71 -49.30 -2.78 -1.89
C ASN A 71 -50.20 -2.67 -3.13
#